data_AF-A0A2S7YA70-F1
#
_entry.id   AF-A0A2S7YA70-F1
#
_cell.length_a   1.000
_cell.length_b   1.000
_cell.length_c   1.000
_cell.angle_alpha   90.00
_cell.angle_beta   90.00
_cell.angle_gamma   90.00
#
_symmetry.space_group_name_H-M   'P 1'
#
loop_
_entity.id
_entity.type
_entity.pdbx_description
1 polymer ?
#
loop_
_entity_poly.entity_id
_entity_poly.type
_entity_poly.pdbx_seq_one_letter_code
_entity_poly.pdbx_strand_id
1 'polypeptide(L)'
;MRLIVAMLTTALSISAALSTPPLQYIDLPLLNVNGELKGGVSPELPYEPLALQEALDLARAAQLPPTRYKALLWQYWIVNATLDANISLQDWDPWRTAKQNKNVVFAVYDYYTKLYLGHPEQLRWMAFANMAGSAFAAGILDLGGLPGGGWFASMLMAMQKHIFMAIATMHVAYINGGLAAVEEMQDAGLIDGETAAAWANPSAAVMQICYREQNLVIPEQWNRLRDHAPPLGRFITYGMTIAGPMPVPGAKTPAQYKKLRCGPLPAFNIADQKARWGFLAHDTVPAYLRLDPSTVKSIVSESFSERVNKYRTTHRLGDIVRAQFKATGCHT
;
A
#
# COMPACT_ATOMS: atom_id res chain seq x y z
N MET A 1 64.50 -52.57 -39.82
CA MET A 1 63.05 -52.46 -40.09
C MET A 1 62.36 -52.09 -38.78
N ARG A 2 62.03 -50.80 -38.57
CA ARG A 2 61.23 -50.32 -37.42
C ARG A 2 60.19 -49.36 -37.99
N LEU A 3 58.93 -49.77 -37.98
CA LEU A 3 57.78 -48.95 -38.37
C LEU A 3 57.46 -47.98 -37.23
N ILE A 4 57.44 -46.68 -37.54
CA ILE A 4 56.88 -45.63 -36.67
C ILE A 4 55.43 -45.43 -37.12
N VAL A 5 54.48 -45.76 -36.25
CA VAL A 5 53.05 -45.47 -36.43
C VAL A 5 52.77 -44.12 -35.78
N ALA A 6 52.40 -43.13 -36.60
CA ALA A 6 51.91 -41.85 -36.12
C ALA A 6 50.39 -41.97 -35.88
N MET A 7 49.95 -41.91 -34.62
CA MET A 7 48.53 -41.74 -34.29
C MET A 7 48.19 -40.25 -34.37
N LEU A 8 47.35 -39.87 -35.35
CA LEU A 8 46.64 -38.60 -35.34
C LEU A 8 45.43 -38.73 -34.40
N THR A 9 45.43 -37.96 -33.31
CA THR A 9 44.24 -37.74 -32.48
C THR A 9 43.46 -36.55 -33.01
N THR A 10 42.38 -36.81 -33.73
CA THR A 10 41.37 -35.79 -34.06
C THR A 10 40.54 -35.47 -32.81
N ALA A 11 40.80 -34.32 -32.19
CA ALA A 11 39.92 -33.78 -31.15
C ALA A 11 38.66 -33.21 -31.81
N LEU A 12 37.52 -33.90 -31.66
CA LEU A 12 36.21 -33.33 -31.97
C LEU A 12 35.85 -32.30 -30.89
N SER A 13 35.94 -31.02 -31.22
CA SER A 13 35.38 -29.95 -30.42
C SER A 13 33.86 -29.95 -30.60
N ILE A 14 33.13 -30.60 -29.69
CA ILE A 14 31.67 -30.44 -29.59
C ILE A 14 31.42 -29.02 -29.04
N SER A 15 31.18 -28.06 -29.92
CA SER A 15 30.62 -26.77 -29.51
C SER A 15 29.15 -26.99 -29.18
N ALA A 16 28.85 -27.23 -27.90
CA ALA A 16 27.48 -27.10 -27.42
C ALA A 16 27.11 -25.62 -27.53
N ALA A 17 26.29 -25.26 -28.52
CA ALA A 17 25.66 -23.95 -28.55
C ALA A 17 24.85 -23.82 -27.25
N LEU A 18 25.25 -22.91 -26.36
CA LEU A 18 24.47 -22.54 -25.19
C LEU A 18 23.16 -21.94 -25.70
N SER A 19 22.09 -22.73 -25.71
CA SER A 19 20.74 -22.22 -25.95
C SER A 19 20.43 -21.21 -24.85
N THR A 20 20.37 -19.93 -25.18
CA THR A 20 19.93 -18.90 -24.23
C THR A 20 18.49 -19.23 -23.83
N PRO A 21 18.18 -19.35 -22.52
CA PRO A 21 16.81 -19.58 -22.08
C PRO A 21 15.89 -18.50 -22.66
N PRO A 22 14.66 -18.85 -23.07
CA PRO A 22 13.74 -17.87 -23.63
C PRO A 22 13.38 -16.82 -22.57
N LEU A 23 13.37 -15.54 -22.97
CA LEU A 23 12.88 -14.44 -22.15
C LEU A 23 11.37 -14.60 -21.95
N GLN A 24 10.93 -14.76 -20.70
CA GLN A 24 9.53 -14.91 -20.33
C GLN A 24 9.01 -13.61 -19.69
N TYR A 25 7.68 -13.42 -19.75
CA TYR A 25 6.97 -12.33 -19.06
C TYR A 25 7.37 -10.90 -19.50
N ILE A 26 7.81 -10.76 -20.75
CA ILE A 26 8.18 -9.48 -21.36
C ILE A 26 6.95 -8.86 -22.04
N ASP A 27 6.85 -7.53 -21.95
CA ASP A 27 5.79 -6.69 -22.52
C ASP A 27 4.37 -7.09 -22.07
N LEU A 28 4.25 -7.72 -20.90
CA LEU A 28 2.97 -8.09 -20.33
C LEU A 28 2.16 -6.86 -19.88
N PRO A 29 0.83 -6.84 -20.12
CA PRO A 29 -0.03 -5.78 -19.64
C PRO A 29 -0.22 -5.85 -18.12
N LEU A 30 -0.38 -4.68 -17.50
CA LEU A 30 -0.78 -4.56 -16.11
C LEU A 30 -2.31 -4.54 -16.02
N LEU A 31 -2.93 -5.70 -15.77
CA LEU A 31 -4.39 -5.86 -15.77
C LEU A 31 -5.03 -5.55 -14.40
N ASN A 32 -4.24 -5.48 -13.34
CA ASN A 32 -4.71 -5.25 -11.97
C ASN A 32 -3.95 -4.11 -11.26
N VAL A 33 -3.66 -3.02 -11.98
CA VAL A 33 -2.93 -1.86 -11.43
C VAL A 33 -3.55 -1.30 -10.16
N ASN A 34 -4.89 -1.26 -10.08
CA ASN A 34 -5.63 -0.69 -8.96
C ASN A 34 -5.84 -1.67 -7.80
N GLY A 35 -5.29 -2.89 -7.87
CA GLY A 35 -5.45 -3.92 -6.84
C GLY A 35 -6.90 -4.34 -6.59
N GLU A 36 -7.81 -4.16 -7.55
CA GLU A 36 -9.24 -4.48 -7.39
C GLU A 36 -9.57 -5.92 -7.77
N LEU A 37 -8.70 -6.63 -8.48
CA LEU A 37 -8.88 -8.04 -8.83
C LEU A 37 -8.14 -8.95 -7.85
N LYS A 38 -8.56 -10.22 -7.80
CA LYS A 38 -7.83 -11.30 -7.12
C LYS A 38 -6.43 -11.46 -7.75
N GLY A 39 -5.40 -11.72 -6.93
CA GLY A 39 -4.05 -12.01 -7.44
C GLY A 39 -3.14 -10.79 -7.57
N GLY A 40 -2.06 -10.96 -8.32
CA GLY A 40 -1.04 -9.93 -8.58
C GLY A 40 -1.42 -8.94 -9.68
N VAL A 41 -0.43 -8.38 -10.38
CA VAL A 41 -0.64 -7.34 -11.42
C VAL A 41 -1.08 -7.88 -12.78
N SER A 42 -0.77 -9.16 -13.05
CA SER A 42 -1.19 -9.88 -14.25
C SER A 42 -1.44 -11.37 -13.91
N PRO A 43 -2.50 -12.00 -14.46
CA PRO A 43 -2.78 -13.42 -14.23
C PRO A 43 -1.76 -14.36 -14.92
N GLU A 44 -0.98 -13.86 -15.88
CA GLU A 44 0.04 -14.64 -16.59
C GLU A 44 1.36 -14.78 -15.81
N LEU A 45 1.53 -14.01 -14.74
CA LEU A 45 2.74 -14.02 -13.93
C LEU A 45 2.68 -15.08 -12.83
N PRO A 46 3.80 -15.76 -12.54
CA PRO A 46 3.86 -16.70 -11.43
C PRO A 46 3.79 -15.98 -10.07
N TYR A 47 3.53 -16.76 -9.03
CA TYR A 47 3.55 -16.31 -7.63
C TYR A 47 4.83 -16.73 -6.90
N GLU A 48 5.69 -17.50 -7.58
CA GLU A 48 6.83 -18.18 -6.98
C GLU A 48 8.07 -17.26 -7.07
N PRO A 49 8.70 -16.91 -5.94
CA PRO A 49 9.81 -15.94 -5.92
C PRO A 49 10.96 -16.31 -6.83
N LEU A 50 11.34 -17.59 -6.84
CA LEU A 50 12.48 -18.05 -7.61
C LEU A 50 12.24 -17.92 -9.11
N ALA A 51 11.03 -18.26 -9.59
CA ALA A 51 10.66 -18.11 -10.99
C ALA A 51 10.66 -16.63 -11.43
N LEU A 52 10.18 -15.74 -10.57
CA LEU A 52 10.19 -14.30 -10.83
C LEU A 52 11.63 -13.73 -10.84
N GLN A 53 12.46 -14.17 -9.90
CA GLN A 53 13.88 -13.79 -9.81
C GLN A 53 14.65 -14.23 -11.06
N GLU A 54 14.54 -15.51 -11.44
CA GLU A 54 15.21 -16.06 -12.62
C GLU A 54 14.80 -15.32 -13.90
N ALA A 55 13.51 -15.02 -14.07
CA ALA A 55 13.04 -14.25 -15.21
C ALA A 55 13.58 -12.81 -15.22
N LEU A 56 13.66 -12.15 -14.06
CA LEU A 56 14.26 -10.81 -13.96
C LEU A 56 15.75 -10.82 -14.27
N ASP A 57 16.48 -11.81 -13.77
CA ASP A 57 17.92 -11.93 -13.99
C ASP A 57 18.22 -12.17 -15.48
N LEU A 58 17.39 -12.96 -16.17
CA LEU A 58 17.47 -13.10 -17.62
C LEU A 58 17.19 -11.79 -18.36
N ALA A 59 16.17 -11.03 -17.95
CA ALA A 59 15.84 -9.73 -18.56
C ALA A 59 16.96 -8.70 -18.36
N ARG A 60 17.57 -8.65 -17.16
CA ARG A 60 18.70 -7.79 -16.83
C ARG A 60 19.98 -8.22 -17.55
N ALA A 61 20.28 -9.51 -17.62
CA ALA A 61 21.42 -10.04 -18.35
C ALA A 61 21.33 -9.77 -19.87
N ALA A 62 20.11 -9.78 -20.41
CA ALA A 62 19.82 -9.37 -21.79
C ALA A 62 19.81 -7.83 -21.99
N GLN A 63 20.05 -7.04 -20.93
CA GLN A 63 20.06 -5.58 -20.95
C GLN A 63 18.77 -4.97 -21.54
N LEU A 64 17.62 -5.61 -21.27
CA LEU A 64 16.36 -5.06 -21.70
C LEU A 64 16.07 -3.73 -20.97
N PRO A 65 15.41 -2.76 -21.62
CA PRO A 65 14.88 -1.60 -20.91
C PRO A 65 13.87 -2.04 -19.84
N PRO A 66 13.93 -1.52 -18.60
CA PRO A 66 12.99 -1.87 -17.52
C PRO A 66 11.51 -1.71 -17.88
N THR A 67 11.20 -0.79 -18.80
CA THR A 67 9.84 -0.60 -19.33
C THR A 67 9.26 -1.87 -19.96
N ARG A 68 10.10 -2.76 -20.51
CA ARG A 68 9.68 -4.02 -21.14
C ARG A 68 9.36 -5.13 -20.15
N TYR A 69 9.91 -5.10 -18.94
CA TYR A 69 9.63 -6.12 -17.91
C TYR A 69 8.95 -5.52 -16.67
N LYS A 70 8.27 -4.38 -16.82
CA LYS A 70 7.62 -3.67 -15.71
C LYS A 70 6.62 -4.52 -14.92
N ALA A 71 5.84 -5.37 -15.61
CA ALA A 71 4.86 -6.22 -14.96
C ALA A 71 5.54 -7.31 -14.12
N LEU A 72 6.59 -7.92 -14.67
CA LEU A 72 7.44 -8.88 -13.98
C LEU A 72 8.13 -8.24 -12.76
N LEU A 73 8.73 -7.06 -12.92
CA LEU A 73 9.39 -6.32 -11.83
C LEU A 73 8.42 -5.99 -10.70
N TRP A 74 7.22 -5.49 -11.04
CA TRP A 74 6.23 -5.15 -10.02
C TRP A 74 5.72 -6.39 -9.30
N GLN A 75 5.39 -7.46 -10.03
CA GLN A 75 4.98 -8.73 -9.43
C GLN A 75 6.04 -9.30 -8.49
N TYR A 76 7.31 -9.29 -8.90
CA TYR A 76 8.42 -9.73 -8.06
C TYR A 76 8.43 -9.02 -6.71
N TRP A 77 8.34 -7.68 -6.71
CA TRP A 77 8.31 -6.94 -5.46
C TRP A 77 7.04 -7.16 -4.65
N ILE A 78 5.87 -7.34 -5.29
CA ILE A 78 4.62 -7.66 -4.58
C ILE A 78 4.73 -9.03 -3.92
N VAL A 79 5.21 -10.05 -4.63
CA VAL A 79 5.37 -11.41 -4.11
C VAL A 79 6.29 -11.40 -2.89
N ASN A 80 7.46 -10.76 -2.99
CA ASN A 80 8.37 -10.62 -1.85
C ASN A 80 7.70 -9.90 -0.65
N ALA A 81 7.01 -8.79 -0.90
CA ALA A 81 6.28 -8.07 0.15
C ALA A 81 5.18 -8.94 0.81
N THR A 82 4.40 -9.68 0.01
CA THR A 82 3.33 -10.52 0.53
C THR A 82 3.84 -11.74 1.28
N LEU A 83 4.97 -12.33 0.86
CA LEU A 83 5.61 -13.43 1.59
C LEU A 83 6.10 -12.98 2.95
N ASP A 84 6.77 -11.83 3.02
CA ASP A 84 7.22 -11.26 4.29
C ASP A 84 6.08 -10.84 5.23
N ALA A 85 4.91 -10.52 4.65
CA ALA A 85 3.67 -10.20 5.34
C ALA A 85 2.83 -11.44 5.70
N ASN A 86 3.23 -12.64 5.28
CA ASN A 86 2.45 -13.87 5.40
C ASN A 86 1.04 -13.77 4.77
N ILE A 87 0.98 -13.21 3.55
CA ILE A 87 -0.23 -13.05 2.74
C ILE A 87 -0.08 -13.88 1.46
N SER A 88 -1.08 -14.72 1.14
CA SER A 88 -1.15 -15.36 -0.18
C SER A 88 -1.60 -14.34 -1.21
N LEU A 89 -0.67 -13.85 -2.05
CA LEU A 89 -1.02 -12.91 -3.13
C LEU A 89 -2.01 -13.56 -4.11
N GLN A 90 -1.79 -14.83 -4.46
CA GLN A 90 -2.66 -15.58 -5.36
C GLN A 90 -4.10 -15.57 -4.86
N ASP A 91 -4.32 -15.71 -3.55
CA ASP A 91 -5.66 -15.74 -2.96
C ASP A 91 -6.22 -14.41 -2.47
N TRP A 92 -5.43 -13.33 -2.59
CA TRP A 92 -5.83 -12.02 -2.10
C TRP A 92 -6.89 -11.40 -3.01
N ASP A 93 -8.15 -11.56 -2.61
CA ASP A 93 -9.34 -11.01 -3.25
C ASP A 93 -10.00 -9.94 -2.35
N PRO A 94 -9.95 -8.65 -2.70
CA PRO A 94 -10.54 -7.58 -1.89
C PRO A 94 -12.08 -7.59 -1.88
N TRP A 95 -12.73 -8.35 -2.77
CA TRP A 95 -14.19 -8.43 -2.84
C TRP A 95 -14.81 -9.49 -1.93
N ARG A 96 -13.99 -10.29 -1.23
CA ARG A 96 -14.46 -11.10 -0.10
C ARG A 96 -14.97 -10.18 1.02
N THR A 97 -15.86 -10.71 1.86
CA THR A 97 -16.42 -9.94 2.97
C THR A 97 -15.34 -9.47 3.93
N ALA A 98 -15.55 -8.34 4.61
CA ALA A 98 -14.61 -7.82 5.62
C ALA A 98 -14.25 -8.86 6.70
N LYS A 99 -15.19 -9.74 7.06
CA LYS A 99 -14.95 -10.85 7.98
C LYS A 99 -13.97 -11.88 7.42
N GLN A 100 -14.13 -12.26 6.15
CA GLN A 100 -13.24 -13.23 5.47
C GLN A 100 -11.84 -12.65 5.24
N ASN A 101 -11.75 -11.34 4.94
CA ASN A 101 -10.48 -10.66 4.70
C ASN A 101 -9.79 -10.14 5.97
N LYS A 102 -10.41 -10.26 7.16
CA LYS A 102 -9.87 -9.69 8.41
C LYS A 102 -8.40 -10.04 8.64
N ASN A 103 -8.02 -11.30 8.44
CA ASN A 103 -6.64 -11.74 8.67
C ASN A 103 -5.66 -11.10 7.68
N VAL A 104 -6.05 -10.95 6.40
CA VAL A 104 -5.24 -10.27 5.39
C VAL A 104 -5.10 -8.78 5.71
N VAL A 105 -6.21 -8.12 6.08
CA VAL A 105 -6.22 -6.71 6.49
C VAL A 105 -5.25 -6.48 7.65
N PHE A 106 -5.23 -7.37 8.63
CA PHE A 106 -4.38 -7.24 9.82
C PHE A 106 -2.92 -7.56 9.49
N ALA A 107 -2.67 -8.59 8.69
CA ALA A 107 -1.33 -8.96 8.23
C ALA A 107 -0.61 -7.81 7.51
N VAL A 108 -1.34 -6.99 6.72
CA VAL A 108 -0.79 -5.78 6.09
C VAL A 108 -0.20 -4.81 7.13
N TYR A 109 -0.93 -4.57 8.22
CA TYR A 109 -0.49 -3.59 9.21
C TYR A 109 0.52 -4.17 10.20
N ASP A 110 0.44 -5.45 10.54
CA ASP A 110 1.48 -6.16 11.29
C ASP A 110 2.80 -6.17 10.51
N TYR A 111 2.73 -6.30 9.18
CA TYR A 111 3.88 -6.15 8.30
C TYR A 111 4.48 -4.74 8.34
N TYR A 112 3.65 -3.69 8.33
CA TYR A 112 4.14 -2.31 8.48
C TYR A 112 4.80 -2.08 9.85
N THR A 113 4.28 -2.69 10.92
CA THR A 113 4.94 -2.72 12.24
C THR A 113 6.32 -3.38 12.14
N LYS A 114 6.41 -4.57 11.54
CA LYS A 114 7.67 -5.31 11.35
C LYS A 114 8.71 -4.46 10.61
N LEU A 115 8.35 -3.85 9.48
CA LEU A 115 9.26 -3.02 8.69
C LEU A 115 9.75 -1.79 9.47
N TYR A 116 8.84 -1.07 10.13
CA TYR A 116 9.23 0.10 10.93
C TYR A 116 10.15 -0.29 12.08
N LEU A 117 9.85 -1.36 12.83
CA LEU A 117 10.67 -1.76 13.97
C LEU A 117 12.07 -2.26 13.56
N GLY A 118 12.19 -2.83 12.36
CA GLY A 118 13.50 -3.18 11.77
C GLY A 118 14.31 -1.97 11.28
N HIS A 119 13.64 -0.89 10.88
CA HIS A 119 14.26 0.29 10.25
C HIS A 119 13.64 1.63 10.72
N PRO A 120 13.63 1.93 12.03
CA PRO A 120 12.80 2.99 12.61
C PRO A 120 13.17 4.40 12.17
N GLU A 121 14.44 4.64 11.85
CA GLU A 121 14.90 5.95 11.38
C GLU A 121 14.56 6.21 9.91
N GLN A 122 14.43 5.14 9.11
CA GLN A 122 14.30 5.23 7.65
C GLN A 122 12.83 5.11 7.22
N LEU A 123 12.10 4.11 7.74
CA LEU A 123 10.78 3.75 7.22
C LEU A 123 9.64 4.39 8.02
N ARG A 124 9.74 5.71 8.23
CA ARG A 124 8.76 6.45 9.04
C ARG A 124 7.34 6.41 8.47
N TRP A 125 7.19 6.29 7.13
CA TRP A 125 5.86 6.11 6.54
C TRP A 125 5.20 4.80 7.00
N MET A 126 5.96 3.72 7.24
CA MET A 126 5.39 2.46 7.75
C MET A 126 4.76 2.62 9.13
N ALA A 127 5.41 3.36 10.03
CA ALA A 127 4.81 3.71 11.32
C ALA A 127 3.56 4.57 11.15
N PHE A 128 3.62 5.61 10.30
CA PHE A 128 2.47 6.47 10.04
C PHE A 128 1.27 5.67 9.50
N ALA A 129 1.50 4.84 8.48
CA ALA A 129 0.50 3.99 7.85
C ALA A 129 -0.07 2.95 8.82
N ASN A 130 0.76 2.37 9.69
CA ASN A 130 0.29 1.46 10.74
C ASN A 130 -0.63 2.15 11.76
N MET A 131 -0.23 3.34 12.23
CA MET A 131 -1.04 4.13 13.16
C MET A 131 -2.40 4.49 12.54
N ALA A 132 -2.37 5.12 11.35
CA ALA A 132 -3.57 5.46 10.57
C ALA A 132 -4.43 4.22 10.24
N GLY A 133 -3.76 3.10 9.94
CA GLY A 133 -4.34 1.83 9.55
C GLY A 133 -5.31 1.24 10.57
N SER A 134 -5.10 1.47 11.85
CA SER A 134 -5.98 0.96 12.91
C SER A 134 -7.40 1.53 12.82
N ALA A 135 -7.52 2.83 12.51
CA ALA A 135 -8.79 3.50 12.26
C ALA A 135 -9.42 3.06 10.93
N PHE A 136 -8.59 2.86 9.90
CA PHE A 136 -9.04 2.42 8.58
C PHE A 136 -9.61 1.00 8.60
N ALA A 137 -8.90 0.04 9.23
CA ALA A 137 -9.36 -1.32 9.42
C ALA A 137 -10.63 -1.39 10.28
N ALA A 138 -10.75 -0.56 11.32
CA ALA A 138 -12.00 -0.45 12.08
C ALA A 138 -13.16 -0.01 11.17
N GLY A 139 -12.95 0.98 10.31
CA GLY A 139 -13.93 1.43 9.31
C GLY A 139 -14.33 0.35 8.32
N ILE A 140 -13.37 -0.42 7.81
CA ILE A 140 -13.64 -1.57 6.90
C ILE A 140 -14.61 -2.56 7.55
N LEU A 141 -14.33 -3.04 8.77
CA LEU A 141 -15.22 -4.05 9.36
C LEU A 141 -16.51 -3.44 9.94
N ASP A 142 -16.59 -2.13 10.17
CA ASP A 142 -17.81 -1.46 10.60
C ASP A 142 -18.77 -1.37 9.41
N LEU A 143 -18.29 -0.84 8.28
CA LEU A 143 -19.05 -0.79 7.03
C LEU A 143 -19.42 -2.19 6.55
N GLY A 144 -18.51 -3.15 6.62
CA GLY A 144 -18.77 -4.53 6.20
C GLY A 144 -19.83 -5.25 7.04
N GLY A 145 -20.13 -4.76 8.25
CA GLY A 145 -21.19 -5.28 9.11
C GLY A 145 -22.56 -4.61 8.88
N LEU A 146 -22.62 -3.50 8.14
CA LEU A 146 -23.88 -2.80 7.86
C LEU A 146 -24.64 -3.46 6.71
N PRO A 147 -25.98 -3.52 6.77
CA PRO A 147 -26.79 -3.85 5.60
C PRO A 147 -26.46 -2.90 4.43
N GLY A 148 -26.08 -3.46 3.28
CA GLY A 148 -25.66 -2.69 2.10
C GLY A 148 -24.26 -2.04 2.17
N GLY A 149 -23.52 -2.20 3.28
CA GLY A 149 -22.17 -1.64 3.44
C GLY A 149 -21.04 -2.49 2.84
N GLY A 150 -21.35 -3.72 2.41
CA GLY A 150 -20.36 -4.68 1.89
C GLY A 150 -19.54 -4.16 0.72
N TRP A 151 -20.19 -3.53 -0.27
CA TRP A 151 -19.47 -2.97 -1.43
C TRP A 151 -18.48 -1.88 -1.01
N PHE A 152 -18.86 -0.99 -0.09
CA PHE A 152 -17.98 0.07 0.42
C PHE A 152 -16.79 -0.52 1.17
N ALA A 153 -17.01 -1.53 2.01
CA ALA A 153 -15.94 -2.22 2.71
C ALA A 153 -14.97 -2.91 1.74
N SER A 154 -15.47 -3.57 0.70
CA SER A 154 -14.64 -4.19 -0.34
C SER A 154 -13.84 -3.15 -1.15
N MET A 155 -14.44 -2.02 -1.50
CA MET A 155 -13.70 -0.92 -2.16
C MET A 155 -12.58 -0.35 -1.27
N LEU A 156 -12.81 -0.22 0.04
CA LEU A 156 -11.75 0.17 0.99
C LEU A 156 -10.65 -0.90 1.14
N MET A 157 -10.99 -2.18 1.09
CA MET A 157 -10.00 -3.26 1.05
C MET A 157 -9.21 -3.28 -0.27
N ALA A 158 -9.85 -2.95 -1.39
CA ALA A 158 -9.18 -2.79 -2.67
C ALA A 158 -8.21 -1.60 -2.67
N MET A 159 -8.59 -0.47 -2.07
CA MET A 159 -7.67 0.64 -1.81
C MET A 159 -6.49 0.19 -0.94
N GLN A 160 -6.74 -0.55 0.14
CA GLN A 160 -5.68 -1.08 1.00
C GLN A 160 -4.68 -1.92 0.20
N LYS A 161 -5.18 -2.84 -0.62
CA LYS A 161 -4.35 -3.69 -1.48
C LYS A 161 -3.57 -2.85 -2.51
N HIS A 162 -4.20 -1.84 -3.11
CA HIS A 162 -3.53 -0.93 -4.03
C HIS A 162 -2.39 -0.17 -3.36
N ILE A 163 -2.61 0.38 -2.16
CA ILE A 163 -1.58 1.05 -1.35
C ILE A 163 -0.46 0.07 -1.00
N PHE A 164 -0.78 -1.18 -0.65
CA PHE A 164 0.24 -2.20 -0.39
C PHE A 164 1.09 -2.48 -1.65
N MET A 165 0.44 -2.76 -2.77
CA MET A 165 1.11 -3.02 -4.05
C MET A 165 1.95 -1.84 -4.52
N ALA A 166 1.53 -0.60 -4.24
CA ALA A 166 2.26 0.60 -4.64
C ALA A 166 3.37 0.98 -3.66
N ILE A 167 3.08 1.07 -2.36
CA ILE A 167 3.97 1.66 -1.36
C ILE A 167 4.82 0.61 -0.64
N ALA A 168 4.23 -0.53 -0.26
CA ALA A 168 4.98 -1.56 0.45
C ALA A 168 6.08 -2.16 -0.43
N THR A 169 5.81 -2.33 -1.73
CA THR A 169 6.79 -2.81 -2.72
C THR A 169 7.98 -1.89 -2.87
N MET A 170 7.81 -0.56 -2.82
CA MET A 170 8.94 0.38 -2.82
C MET A 170 9.83 0.18 -1.58
N HIS A 171 9.25 -0.09 -0.41
CA HIS A 171 10.03 -0.34 0.80
C HIS A 171 10.81 -1.66 0.70
N VAL A 172 10.19 -2.72 0.16
CA VAL A 172 10.88 -3.99 -0.08
C VAL A 172 12.00 -3.85 -1.09
N ALA A 173 11.76 -3.12 -2.19
CA ALA A 173 12.77 -2.81 -3.18
C ALA A 173 13.96 -2.08 -2.56
N TYR A 174 13.69 -1.02 -1.78
CA TYR A 174 14.73 -0.25 -1.10
C TYR A 174 15.52 -1.09 -0.07
N ILE A 175 14.84 -1.91 0.75
CA ILE A 175 15.51 -2.73 1.77
C ILE A 175 16.42 -3.79 1.13
N ASN A 176 15.98 -4.42 0.05
CA ASN A 176 16.71 -5.55 -0.54
C ASN A 176 17.70 -5.14 -1.64
N GLY A 177 17.45 -4.04 -2.35
CA GLY A 177 18.26 -3.59 -3.48
C GLY A 177 18.71 -2.13 -3.42
N GLY A 178 18.44 -1.43 -2.31
CA GLY A 178 18.85 -0.05 -2.11
C GLY A 178 18.20 0.92 -3.11
N LEU A 179 18.89 2.05 -3.36
CA LEU A 179 18.43 3.04 -4.32
C LEU A 179 18.37 2.49 -5.75
N ALA A 180 19.27 1.60 -6.14
CA ALA A 180 19.30 1.02 -7.49
C ALA A 180 17.99 0.27 -7.83
N ALA A 181 17.39 -0.44 -6.86
CA ALA A 181 16.11 -1.10 -7.07
C ALA A 181 14.95 -0.10 -7.19
N VAL A 182 14.99 1.02 -6.47
CA VAL A 182 13.99 2.09 -6.60
C VAL A 182 14.13 2.81 -7.95
N GLU A 183 15.37 3.06 -8.39
CA GLU A 183 15.68 3.63 -9.71
C GLU A 183 15.19 2.70 -10.83
N GLU A 184 15.38 1.38 -10.71
CA GLU A 184 14.83 0.41 -11.66
C GLU A 184 13.29 0.47 -11.73
N MET A 185 12.61 0.67 -10.58
CA MET A 185 11.15 0.89 -10.57
C MET A 185 10.76 2.20 -11.27
N GLN A 186 11.56 3.26 -11.15
CA GLN A 186 11.36 4.52 -11.85
C GLN A 186 11.56 4.34 -13.36
N ASP A 187 12.65 3.69 -13.78
CA ASP A 187 12.97 3.41 -15.18
C ASP A 187 11.91 2.51 -15.84
N ALA A 188 11.31 1.60 -15.07
CA ALA A 188 10.17 0.80 -15.52
C ALA A 188 8.87 1.61 -15.65
N GLY A 189 8.82 2.83 -15.12
CA GLY A 189 7.65 3.70 -15.05
C GLY A 189 6.61 3.24 -14.03
N LEU A 190 7.03 2.52 -12.98
CA LEU A 190 6.14 2.11 -11.87
C LEU A 190 5.96 3.23 -10.84
N ILE A 191 6.98 4.08 -10.68
CA ILE A 191 6.97 5.24 -9.80
C ILE A 191 7.42 6.49 -10.56
N ASP A 192 6.89 7.65 -10.17
CA ASP A 192 7.31 8.94 -10.73
C ASP A 192 8.65 9.39 -10.14
N GLY A 193 9.31 10.33 -10.82
CA GLY A 193 10.64 10.80 -10.42
C GLY A 193 10.68 11.52 -9.07
N GLU A 194 9.61 12.22 -8.68
CA GLU A 194 9.55 12.87 -7.35
C GLU A 194 9.50 11.83 -6.24
N THR A 195 8.72 10.77 -6.44
CA THR A 195 8.64 9.63 -5.52
C THR A 195 9.97 8.89 -5.43
N ALA A 196 10.62 8.62 -6.57
CA ALA A 196 11.93 7.97 -6.59
C ALA A 196 12.99 8.83 -5.87
N ALA A 197 13.03 10.13 -6.13
CA ALA A 197 13.96 11.05 -5.49
C ALA A 197 13.77 11.12 -3.95
N ALA A 198 12.55 10.93 -3.45
CA ALA A 198 12.30 10.93 -2.00
C ALA A 198 12.99 9.76 -1.27
N TRP A 199 13.32 8.68 -1.96
CA TRP A 199 14.05 7.54 -1.39
C TRP A 199 15.53 7.84 -1.09
N ALA A 200 16.10 8.94 -1.61
CA ALA A 200 17.41 9.40 -1.19
C ALA A 200 17.45 9.83 0.29
N ASN A 201 16.30 10.20 0.87
CA ASN A 201 16.15 10.48 2.29
C ASN A 201 14.79 9.98 2.81
N PRO A 202 14.62 8.66 3.00
CA PRO A 202 13.32 8.06 3.32
C PRO A 202 12.78 8.54 4.67
N SER A 203 13.66 8.95 5.60
CA SER A 203 13.30 9.52 6.90
C SER A 203 12.48 10.82 6.79
N ALA A 204 12.68 11.59 5.71
CA ALA A 204 11.97 12.84 5.43
C ALA A 204 10.81 12.66 4.43
N ALA A 205 10.68 11.47 3.82
CA ALA A 205 9.79 11.23 2.69
C ALA A 205 8.30 11.05 3.06
N VAL A 206 7.94 11.03 4.34
CA VAL A 206 6.57 10.71 4.80
C VAL A 206 5.51 11.54 4.07
N MET A 207 5.70 12.86 3.96
CA MET A 207 4.76 13.74 3.26
C MET A 207 4.62 13.38 1.77
N GLN A 208 5.75 13.12 1.10
CA GLN A 208 5.75 12.78 -0.33
C GLN A 208 5.08 11.42 -0.59
N ILE A 209 5.39 10.42 0.24
CA ILE A 209 4.77 9.09 0.12
C ILE A 209 3.26 9.18 0.40
N CYS A 210 2.84 9.96 1.41
CA CYS A 210 1.41 10.24 1.64
C CYS A 210 0.75 10.98 0.47
N TYR A 211 1.46 11.89 -0.19
CA TYR A 211 0.94 12.56 -1.38
C TYR A 211 0.68 11.55 -2.50
N ARG A 212 1.66 10.70 -2.82
CA ARG A 212 1.51 9.63 -3.82
C ARG A 212 0.35 8.72 -3.48
N GLU A 213 0.28 8.24 -2.24
CA GLU A 213 -0.82 7.40 -1.77
C GLU A 213 -2.17 8.05 -2.07
N GLN A 214 -2.38 9.30 -1.63
CA GLN A 214 -3.69 9.92 -1.58
C GLN A 214 -4.14 10.61 -2.88
N ASN A 215 -3.18 11.01 -3.73
CA ASN A 215 -3.41 11.81 -4.92
C ASN A 215 -3.01 11.13 -6.24
N LEU A 216 -2.24 10.05 -6.20
CA LEU A 216 -1.83 9.31 -7.40
C LEU A 216 -2.32 7.85 -7.38
N VAL A 217 -2.25 7.17 -6.23
CA VAL A 217 -2.61 5.75 -6.11
C VAL A 217 -4.12 5.58 -5.95
N ILE A 218 -4.75 6.16 -4.93
CA ILE A 218 -6.17 5.91 -4.64
C ILE A 218 -7.19 7.03 -4.99
N PRO A 219 -6.88 8.12 -5.74
CA PRO A 219 -7.85 9.21 -5.93
C PRO A 219 -9.13 8.73 -6.65
N GLU A 220 -8.99 7.90 -7.68
CA GLU A 220 -10.14 7.41 -8.45
C GLU A 220 -10.98 6.38 -7.69
N GLN A 221 -10.36 5.61 -6.80
CA GLN A 221 -11.11 4.72 -5.91
C GLN A 221 -11.99 5.52 -4.95
N TRP A 222 -11.53 6.69 -4.49
CA TRP A 222 -12.35 7.57 -3.67
C TRP A 222 -13.49 8.20 -4.45
N ASN A 223 -13.25 8.60 -5.70
CA ASN A 223 -14.31 9.06 -6.60
C ASN A 223 -15.40 7.99 -6.76
N ARG A 224 -15.00 6.74 -7.06
CA ARG A 224 -15.93 5.61 -7.15
C ARG A 224 -16.67 5.35 -5.84
N LEU A 225 -15.98 5.42 -4.70
CA LEU A 225 -16.61 5.23 -3.39
C LEU A 225 -17.69 6.31 -3.12
N ARG A 226 -17.40 7.57 -3.43
CA ARG A 226 -18.32 8.71 -3.27
C ARG A 226 -19.52 8.62 -4.20
N ASP A 227 -19.28 8.24 -5.45
CA ASP A 227 -20.28 8.29 -6.52
C ASP A 227 -21.05 6.97 -6.67
N HIS A 228 -20.78 5.98 -5.82
CA HIS A 228 -21.53 4.72 -5.78
C HIS A 228 -22.97 4.92 -5.32
N ALA A 229 -23.91 4.35 -6.09
CA ALA A 229 -25.35 4.37 -5.84
C ALA A 229 -25.88 5.74 -5.35
N PRO A 230 -25.74 6.84 -6.11
CA PRO A 230 -26.11 8.17 -5.63
C PRO A 230 -27.57 8.24 -5.15
N PRO A 231 -27.85 8.88 -3.99
CA PRO A 231 -26.95 9.68 -3.18
C PRO A 231 -26.18 8.91 -2.07
N LEU A 232 -26.31 7.58 -2.00
CA LEU A 232 -25.82 6.77 -0.89
C LEU A 232 -24.32 6.93 -0.63
N GLY A 233 -23.48 6.83 -1.65
CA GLY A 233 -22.02 6.94 -1.49
C GLY A 233 -21.57 8.27 -0.88
N ARG A 234 -22.24 9.38 -1.22
CA ARG A 234 -21.99 10.70 -0.62
C ARG A 234 -22.34 10.72 0.86
N PHE A 235 -23.46 10.10 1.24
CA PHE A 235 -23.84 9.99 2.66
C PHE A 235 -22.90 9.10 3.46
N ILE A 236 -22.48 7.95 2.92
CA ILE A 236 -21.54 7.05 3.57
C ILE A 236 -20.19 7.74 3.79
N THR A 237 -19.63 8.35 2.75
CA THR A 237 -18.32 9.03 2.83
C THR A 237 -18.35 10.28 3.72
N TYR A 238 -19.47 11.01 3.74
CA TYR A 238 -19.67 12.09 4.71
C TYR A 238 -19.80 11.56 6.15
N GLY A 239 -20.54 10.47 6.35
CA GLY A 239 -20.63 9.76 7.64
C GLY A 239 -19.27 9.29 8.16
N MET A 240 -18.40 8.80 7.27
CA MET A 240 -17.00 8.48 7.61
C MET A 240 -16.23 9.71 8.10
N THR A 241 -16.53 10.90 7.58
CA THR A 241 -15.92 12.17 8.05
C THR A 241 -16.39 12.52 9.45
N ILE A 242 -17.66 12.28 9.76
CA ILE A 242 -18.25 12.54 11.08
C ILE A 242 -17.72 11.56 12.14
N ALA A 243 -17.71 10.27 11.84
CA ALA A 243 -17.38 9.20 12.78
C ALA A 243 -15.89 8.84 12.84
N GLY A 244 -15.13 9.26 11.82
CA GLY A 244 -13.72 8.92 11.64
C GLY A 244 -12.88 9.15 12.90
N PRO A 245 -12.27 8.09 13.48
CA PRO A 245 -11.30 8.27 14.56
C PRO A 245 -10.04 8.95 14.05
N MET A 246 -9.23 9.44 14.98
CA MET A 246 -7.86 9.87 14.71
C MET A 246 -6.88 9.11 15.59
N PRO A 247 -6.09 8.19 15.01
CA PRO A 247 -5.14 7.39 15.78
C PRO A 247 -3.78 8.06 15.96
N VAL A 248 -3.52 9.17 15.27
CA VAL A 248 -2.28 9.95 15.39
C VAL A 248 -2.40 10.94 16.55
N PRO A 249 -1.61 10.82 17.63
CA PRO A 249 -1.66 11.76 18.74
C PRO A 249 -1.40 13.20 18.29
N GLY A 250 -2.19 14.13 18.84
CA GLY A 250 -2.09 15.56 18.51
C GLY A 250 -2.71 15.97 17.18
N ALA A 251 -3.21 15.03 16.36
CA ALA A 251 -4.03 15.33 15.19
C ALA A 251 -5.52 15.46 15.57
N LYS A 252 -6.28 16.19 14.76
CA LYS A 252 -7.72 16.35 14.88
C LYS A 252 -8.44 15.19 14.19
N THR A 253 -9.61 14.82 14.70
CA THR A 253 -10.52 13.97 13.90
C THR A 253 -10.97 14.72 12.64
N PRO A 254 -11.40 14.03 11.57
CA PRO A 254 -11.92 14.70 10.39
C PRO A 254 -13.09 15.64 10.73
N ALA A 255 -13.97 15.25 11.65
CA ALA A 255 -15.05 16.09 12.16
C ALA A 255 -14.56 17.38 12.87
N GLN A 256 -13.38 17.36 13.48
CA GLN A 256 -12.81 18.51 14.20
C GLN A 256 -11.97 19.43 13.31
N TYR A 257 -11.48 18.94 12.16
CA TYR A 257 -10.52 19.67 11.33
C TYR A 257 -11.08 20.95 10.72
N LYS A 258 -12.22 20.85 10.03
CA LYS A 258 -12.95 21.99 9.44
C LYS A 258 -14.44 21.81 9.69
N LYS A 259 -15.06 22.79 10.34
CA LYS A 259 -16.49 22.78 10.67
C LYS A 259 -17.26 23.74 9.76
N LEU A 260 -18.53 23.41 9.50
CA LEU A 260 -19.45 24.33 8.86
C LEU A 260 -19.63 25.58 9.75
N ARG A 261 -19.85 26.73 9.11
CA ARG A 261 -20.14 27.97 9.82
C ARG A 261 -21.43 27.74 10.62
N CYS A 262 -21.33 27.81 11.95
CA CYS A 262 -22.44 27.65 12.89
C CYS A 262 -23.08 26.23 12.97
N GLY A 263 -22.27 25.16 12.99
CA GLY A 263 -22.79 23.81 13.25
C GLY A 263 -21.73 22.78 13.66
N PRO A 264 -22.15 21.63 14.24
CA PRO A 264 -21.22 20.60 14.71
C PRO A 264 -20.62 19.75 13.58
N LEU A 265 -21.15 19.92 12.37
CA LEU A 265 -20.86 19.09 11.22
C LEU A 265 -19.60 19.56 10.46
N PRO A 266 -18.81 18.62 9.88
CA PRO A 266 -17.63 18.97 9.11
C PRO A 266 -18.00 19.72 7.83
N ALA A 267 -17.15 20.68 7.44
CA ALA A 267 -17.31 21.45 6.20
C ALA A 267 -16.76 20.74 4.96
N PHE A 268 -16.47 19.43 5.05
CA PHE A 268 -15.94 18.67 3.93
C PHE A 268 -16.36 17.20 3.99
N ASN A 269 -16.14 16.50 2.89
CA ASN A 269 -16.28 15.06 2.77
C ASN A 269 -14.90 14.44 2.54
N ILE A 270 -14.54 13.40 3.30
CA ILE A 270 -13.25 12.71 3.21
C ILE A 270 -12.98 12.11 1.82
N ALA A 271 -14.00 11.84 1.02
CA ALA A 271 -13.81 11.36 -0.34
C ALA A 271 -13.43 12.48 -1.33
N ASP A 272 -13.64 13.76 -0.99
CA ASP A 272 -13.15 14.88 -1.79
C ASP A 272 -11.61 14.96 -1.71
N GLN A 273 -10.94 14.80 -2.86
CA GLN A 273 -9.49 14.69 -2.91
C GLN A 273 -8.78 15.93 -2.34
N LYS A 274 -9.20 17.13 -2.73
CA LYS A 274 -8.55 18.38 -2.29
C LYS A 274 -8.75 18.61 -0.79
N ALA A 275 -9.95 18.36 -0.28
CA ALA A 275 -10.22 18.49 1.14
C ALA A 275 -9.52 17.42 1.99
N ARG A 276 -9.50 16.16 1.53
CA ARG A 276 -8.76 15.06 2.16
C ARG A 276 -7.27 15.35 2.22
N TRP A 277 -6.68 15.82 1.11
CA TRP A 277 -5.27 16.22 1.11
C TRP A 277 -5.01 17.39 2.05
N GLY A 278 -5.85 18.43 2.03
CA GLY A 278 -5.73 19.56 2.95
C GLY A 278 -5.76 19.13 4.42
N PHE A 279 -6.61 18.18 4.77
CA PHE A 279 -6.66 17.58 6.09
C PHE A 279 -5.35 16.85 6.45
N LEU A 280 -4.90 15.93 5.61
CA LEU A 280 -3.69 15.15 5.87
C LEU A 280 -2.43 16.02 5.91
N ALA A 281 -2.24 16.89 4.91
CA ALA A 281 -1.03 17.68 4.74
C ALA A 281 -0.87 18.79 5.79
N HIS A 282 -1.97 19.35 6.30
CA HIS A 282 -1.91 20.47 7.25
C HIS A 282 -2.17 20.07 8.71
N ASP A 283 -2.67 18.86 8.99
CA ASP A 283 -2.99 18.42 10.35
C ASP A 283 -2.34 17.07 10.68
N THR A 284 -2.75 16.00 9.99
CA THR A 284 -2.40 14.63 10.37
C THR A 284 -0.92 14.30 10.20
N VAL A 285 -0.34 14.55 9.02
CA VAL A 285 1.07 14.27 8.75
C VAL A 285 1.98 15.16 9.61
N PRO A 286 1.75 16.47 9.73
CA PRO A 286 2.52 17.30 10.66
C PRO A 286 2.43 16.85 12.11
N ALA A 287 1.27 16.39 12.58
CA ALA A 287 1.12 15.86 13.94
C ALA A 287 1.98 14.61 14.16
N TYR A 288 1.96 13.68 13.22
CA TYR A 288 2.83 12.51 13.26
C TYR A 288 4.32 12.89 13.27
N LEU A 289 4.72 13.85 12.41
CA LEU A 289 6.12 14.26 12.31
C LEU A 289 6.67 14.92 13.57
N ARG A 290 5.81 15.48 14.42
CA ARG A 290 6.18 16.05 15.73
C ARG A 290 6.36 15.01 16.84
N LEU A 291 5.91 13.77 16.64
CA LEU A 291 6.06 12.72 17.64
C LEU A 291 7.53 12.35 17.78
N ASP A 292 7.97 12.17 19.02
CA ASP A 292 9.30 11.64 19.28
C ASP A 292 9.37 10.14 18.90
N PRO A 293 10.55 9.63 18.51
CA PRO A 293 10.70 8.24 18.09
C PRO A 293 10.24 7.20 19.13
N SER A 294 10.36 7.50 20.43
CA SER A 294 9.98 6.56 21.49
C SER A 294 8.47 6.42 21.61
N THR A 295 7.72 7.52 21.45
CA THR A 295 6.25 7.51 21.36
C THR A 295 5.79 6.73 20.14
N VAL A 296 6.40 6.97 18.96
CA VAL A 296 6.05 6.24 17.74
C VAL A 296 6.28 4.74 17.93
N LYS A 297 7.45 4.34 18.47
CA LYS A 297 7.77 2.94 18.76
C LYS A 297 6.75 2.32 19.73
N SER A 298 6.43 3.01 20.82
CA SER A 298 5.45 2.54 21.81
C SER A 298 4.10 2.22 21.16
N ILE A 299 3.56 3.14 20.36
CA ILE A 299 2.24 2.96 19.72
C ILE A 299 2.26 1.83 18.71
N VAL A 300 3.29 1.77 17.86
CA VAL A 300 3.41 0.76 16.79
C VAL A 300 3.63 -0.65 17.35
N SER A 301 4.25 -0.75 18.54
CA SER A 301 4.44 -2.01 19.27
C SER A 301 3.21 -2.53 20.01
N GLU A 302 2.16 -1.71 20.21
CA GLU A 302 0.89 -2.23 20.73
C GLU A 302 0.26 -3.25 19.76
N SER A 303 -0.66 -4.08 20.24
CA SER A 303 -1.39 -5.01 19.37
C SER A 303 -2.25 -4.24 18.37
N PHE A 304 -2.05 -4.51 17.07
CA PHE A 304 -2.86 -3.89 16.02
C PHE A 304 -4.36 -4.21 16.21
N SER A 305 -4.67 -5.46 16.58
CA SER A 305 -6.04 -5.90 16.86
C SER A 305 -6.69 -5.10 17.99
N GLU A 306 -5.97 -4.81 19.06
CA GLU A 306 -6.47 -4.01 20.19
C GLU A 306 -6.72 -2.55 19.77
N ARG A 307 -5.79 -1.95 19.00
CA ARG A 307 -5.98 -0.60 18.43
C ARG A 307 -7.20 -0.55 17.50
N VAL A 308 -7.37 -1.53 16.60
CA VAL A 308 -8.56 -1.63 15.75
C VAL A 308 -9.82 -1.72 16.60
N ASN A 309 -9.81 -2.57 17.64
CA ASN A 309 -10.95 -2.76 18.51
C ASN A 309 -11.35 -1.45 19.22
N LYS A 310 -10.39 -0.65 19.66
CA LYS A 310 -10.61 0.68 20.25
C LYS A 310 -11.30 1.66 19.29
N TYR A 311 -11.04 1.53 17.99
CA TYR A 311 -11.58 2.45 16.97
C TYR A 311 -12.90 2.03 16.35
N ARG A 312 -13.42 0.84 16.68
CA ARG A 312 -14.76 0.38 16.28
C ARG A 312 -15.82 1.39 16.71
N THR A 313 -16.76 1.70 15.82
CA THR A 313 -17.85 2.65 16.08
C THR A 313 -18.72 2.18 17.24
N THR A 314 -18.92 0.87 17.42
CA THR A 314 -19.66 0.29 18.55
C THR A 314 -19.10 0.70 19.91
N HIS A 315 -17.78 0.86 20.03
CA HIS A 315 -17.13 1.28 21.28
C HIS A 315 -17.06 2.80 21.44
N ARG A 316 -17.29 3.55 20.35
CA ARG A 316 -17.15 5.01 20.30
C ARG A 316 -18.48 5.74 20.14
N LEU A 317 -19.60 5.02 20.05
CA LEU A 317 -20.91 5.63 19.76
C LEU A 317 -21.25 6.76 20.73
N GLY A 318 -21.02 6.55 22.03
CA GLY A 318 -21.25 7.59 23.05
C GLY A 318 -20.37 8.84 22.87
N ASP A 319 -19.09 8.65 22.50
CA ASP A 319 -18.16 9.76 22.26
C ASP A 319 -18.50 10.53 20.99
N ILE A 320 -18.88 9.83 19.92
CA ILE A 320 -19.32 10.43 18.65
C ILE A 320 -20.54 11.31 18.90
N VAL A 321 -21.55 10.79 19.59
CA VAL A 321 -22.77 11.53 19.94
C VAL A 321 -22.44 12.75 20.81
N ARG A 322 -21.65 12.57 21.88
CA ARG A 322 -21.24 13.66 22.77
C ARG A 322 -20.45 14.77 22.04
N ALA A 323 -19.59 14.41 21.09
CA ALA A 323 -18.81 15.35 20.31
C ALA A 323 -19.70 16.27 19.45
N GLN A 324 -20.83 15.76 18.94
CA GLN A 324 -21.80 16.57 18.20
C GLN A 324 -22.50 17.59 19.11
N PHE A 325 -22.87 17.20 20.33
CA PHE A 325 -23.50 18.10 21.30
C PHE A 325 -22.56 19.19 21.84
N LYS A 326 -21.27 18.89 22.03
CA LYS A 326 -20.28 19.90 22.50
C LYS A 326 -19.92 20.94 21.44
N ALA A 327 -20.22 20.68 20.17
CA ALA A 327 -19.86 21.56 19.06
C ALA A 327 -20.94 22.62 18.74
N THR A 328 -22.05 22.67 19.48
CA THR A 328 -23.06 23.73 19.38
C THR A 328 -22.66 24.95 20.21
N GLY A 329 -21.75 25.76 19.69
CA GLY A 329 -21.38 27.05 20.27
C GLY A 329 -21.14 28.08 19.17
N CYS A 330 -22.12 28.94 18.90
CA CYS A 330 -21.91 30.16 18.14
C CYS A 330 -21.35 31.21 19.10
N HIS A 331 -20.13 31.68 18.88
CA HIS A 331 -19.72 32.98 19.40
C HIS A 331 -19.88 33.99 18.26
N THR A 332 -20.72 35.00 18.51
CA THR A 332 -20.97 36.17 17.64
C THR A 332 -19.71 36.95 17.38
#